data_AF-A0A523DZN2-F1
#
_entry.id   AF-A0A523DZN2-F1
#
_cell.length_a   1.000
_cell.length_b   1.000
_cell.length_c   1.000
_cell.angle_alpha   90.00
_cell.angle_beta   90.00
_cell.angle_gamma   90.00
#
_symmetry.space_group_name_H-M   'P 1'
#
loop_
_entity.id
_entity.type
_entity.pdbx_description
1 polymer ?
#
loop_
_entity_poly.entity_id
_entity_poly.type
_entity_poly.pdbx_seq_one_letter_code
_entity_poly.pdbx_strand_id
1 'polypeptide(L)'
;MFRNWAREMKLDADDKVWLKGAHKYAVHDEEGLPEPGRFNAGQKMLFWLQSLAVIVLVATGVVLWFPDVMPRTLRLAAILVHPAVAVLSIGAESSSTSIWGRLPSPVRCVA
;
A
#
# COMPACT_ATOMS: atom_id res chain seq x y z
N MET A 1 7.71 -1.07 17.41
CA MET A 1 7.38 0.03 16.49
C MET A 1 6.28 -0.36 15.49
N PHE A 2 6.47 -1.36 14.62
CA PHE A 2 5.49 -1.78 13.61
C PHE A 2 4.07 -2.04 14.13
N ARG A 3 3.94 -2.73 15.27
CA ARG A 3 2.64 -3.04 15.90
C ARG A 3 1.79 -1.80 16.20
N ASN A 4 2.41 -0.67 16.52
CA ASN A 4 1.66 0.56 16.82
C ASN A 4 1.09 1.14 15.52
N TRP A 5 1.91 1.22 14.47
CA TRP A 5 1.47 1.62 13.13
C TRP A 5 0.38 0.71 12.56
N ALA A 6 0.55 -0.61 12.69
CA ALA A 6 -0.44 -1.58 12.24
C ALA A 6 -1.81 -1.45 12.95
N ARG A 7 -1.85 -0.90 14.16
CA ARG A 7 -3.11 -0.62 14.86
C ARG A 7 -3.80 0.62 14.30
N GLU A 8 -3.03 1.68 13.99
CA GLU A 8 -3.56 2.92 13.41
C GLU A 8 -3.99 2.74 11.94
N MET A 9 -3.37 1.80 11.22
CA MET A 9 -3.62 1.55 9.80
C MET A 9 -4.73 0.53 9.54
N LYS A 10 -5.50 0.12 10.56
CA LYS A 10 -6.61 -0.82 10.36
C LYS A 10 -7.71 -0.18 9.51
N LEU A 11 -8.23 -0.95 8.55
CA LEU A 11 -9.39 -0.55 7.77
C LEU A 11 -10.65 -0.67 8.65
N ASP A 12 -11.40 0.42 8.74
CA ASP A 12 -12.67 0.53 9.46
C ASP A 12 -13.88 0.45 8.49
N ALA A 13 -15.08 0.70 9.01
CA ALA A 13 -16.30 0.63 8.21
C ALA A 13 -16.39 1.79 7.19
N ASP A 14 -15.92 2.97 7.58
CA ASP A 14 -15.95 4.19 6.75
C ASP A 14 -14.94 4.07 5.61
N ASP A 15 -13.77 3.48 5.86
CA ASP A 15 -12.80 3.16 4.82
C ASP A 15 -13.41 2.28 3.73
N LYS A 16 -14.27 1.32 4.07
CA LYS A 16 -14.95 0.47 3.07
C LYS A 16 -15.94 1.26 2.22
N VAL A 17 -16.64 2.21 2.81
CA VAL A 17 -17.56 3.11 2.08
C VAL A 17 -16.75 4.00 1.14
N TRP A 18 -15.68 4.58 1.66
CA TRP A 18 -14.76 5.40 0.88
C TRP A 18 -14.15 4.62 -0.30
N LEU A 19 -13.76 3.36 -0.09
CA LEU A 19 -13.18 2.52 -1.16
C LEU A 19 -14.15 2.23 -2.30
N LYS A 20 -15.45 2.15 -2.04
CA LYS A 20 -16.47 2.06 -3.11
C LYS A 20 -16.56 3.35 -3.92
N GLY A 21 -16.33 4.49 -3.27
CA GLY A 21 -16.30 5.82 -3.87
C GLY A 21 -14.93 6.28 -4.37
N ALA A 22 -13.90 5.43 -4.30
CA ALA A 22 -12.52 5.76 -4.64
C ALA A 22 -12.34 6.40 -6.04
N HIS A 23 -13.19 6.00 -7.00
CA HIS A 23 -13.19 6.58 -8.34
C HIS A 23 -13.59 8.06 -8.35
N LYS A 24 -14.51 8.48 -7.47
CA LYS A 24 -14.93 9.88 -7.33
C LYS A 24 -13.79 10.76 -6.83
N TYR A 25 -13.06 10.26 -5.83
CA TYR A 25 -11.86 10.92 -5.32
C TYR A 25 -10.79 11.10 -6.41
N ALA A 26 -10.61 10.10 -7.28
CA ALA A 26 -9.66 10.18 -8.40
C ALA A 26 -10.03 11.26 -9.45
N VAL A 27 -11.32 11.60 -9.57
CA VAL A 27 -11.81 12.66 -10.47
C VAL A 27 -12.10 13.98 -9.76
N HIS A 28 -11.64 14.14 -8.51
CA HIS A 28 -11.84 15.33 -7.67
C HIS A 28 -13.31 15.61 -7.29
N ASP A 29 -14.16 14.58 -7.28
CA ASP A 29 -15.51 14.65 -6.74
C ASP A 29 -15.52 14.03 -5.34
N GLU A 30 -15.45 14.87 -4.30
CA GLU A 30 -15.43 14.41 -2.91
C GLU A 30 -16.83 14.37 -2.27
N GLU A 31 -17.89 14.71 -3.03
CA GLU A 31 -19.25 14.73 -2.49
C GLU A 31 -19.74 13.33 -2.10
N GLY A 32 -20.16 13.21 -0.84
CA GLY A 32 -20.69 11.99 -0.26
C GLY A 32 -19.62 10.95 0.14
N LEU A 33 -18.33 11.30 0.10
CA LEU A 33 -17.29 10.50 0.72
C LEU A 33 -17.24 10.76 2.24
N PRO A 34 -17.00 9.74 3.08
CA PRO A 34 -16.77 9.94 4.51
C PRO A 34 -15.57 10.84 4.77
N GLU A 35 -15.63 11.65 5.82
CA GLU A 35 -14.48 12.47 6.23
C GLU A 35 -13.29 11.57 6.64
N PRO A 36 -12.10 11.79 6.07
CA PRO A 36 -10.93 10.99 6.43
C PRO A 36 -10.46 11.35 7.85
N GLY A 37 -10.17 10.32 8.64
CA GLY A 37 -9.49 10.49 9.93
C GLY A 37 -8.01 10.87 9.78
N ARG A 38 -7.17 10.50 10.75
CA ARG A 38 -5.72 10.76 10.70
C ARG A 38 -5.04 10.23 9.43
N PHE A 39 -5.53 9.11 8.90
CA PHE A 39 -5.07 8.50 7.66
C PHE A 39 -6.28 8.21 6.78
N ASN A 40 -6.19 8.53 5.49
CA ASN A 40 -7.22 8.15 4.53
C ASN A 40 -7.14 6.65 4.19
N ALA A 41 -8.22 6.08 3.65
CA ALA A 41 -8.28 4.65 3.32
C ALA A 41 -7.23 4.24 2.27
N GLY A 42 -6.89 5.12 1.31
CA GLY A 42 -5.83 4.88 0.33
C GLY A 42 -4.43 4.73 0.96
N GLN A 43 -4.10 5.58 1.93
CA GLN A 43 -2.86 5.53 2.71
C GLN A 43 -2.80 4.26 3.57
N LYS A 44 -3.90 3.89 4.22
CA LYS A 44 -4.02 2.64 4.97
C LYS A 44 -3.80 1.42 4.06
N MET A 45 -4.39 1.42 2.86
CA MET A 45 -4.18 0.37 1.86
C MET A 45 -2.72 0.29 1.38
N LEU A 46 -2.10 1.43 1.07
CA LEU A 46 -0.70 1.47 0.65
C LEU A 46 0.22 0.90 1.74
N PHE A 47 -0.03 1.24 3.01
CA PHE A 47 0.72 0.68 4.14
C PHE A 47 0.69 -0.85 4.16
N TRP A 48 -0.49 -1.45 4.00
CA TRP A 48 -0.63 -2.92 3.99
C TRP A 48 -0.04 -3.55 2.75
N LEU A 49 -0.24 -2.95 1.57
CA LEU A 49 0.37 -3.40 0.32
C LEU A 49 1.89 -3.44 0.46
N GLN A 50 2.52 -2.36 0.90
CA GLN A 50 3.98 -2.27 1.04
C GLN A 50 4.52 -3.18 2.14
N SER A 51 3.79 -3.31 3.26
CA SER A 51 4.16 -4.26 4.31
C SER A 51 4.23 -5.69 3.78
N LEU A 52 3.26 -6.10 2.96
CA LEU A 52 3.25 -7.42 2.34
C LEU A 52 4.29 -7.55 1.23
N ALA A 53 4.43 -6.53 0.37
CA ALA A 53 5.39 -6.52 -0.73
C ALA A 53 6.82 -6.70 -0.23
N VAL A 54 7.21 -6.02 0.86
CA VAL A 54 8.53 -6.18 1.48
C VAL A 54 8.76 -7.63 1.93
N ILE A 55 7.77 -8.25 2.58
CA ILE A 55 7.89 -9.65 3.03
C ILE A 55 8.12 -10.57 1.84
N VAL A 56 7.33 -10.41 0.77
CA VAL A 56 7.43 -11.25 -0.43
C VAL A 56 8.74 -11.00 -1.18
N LEU A 57 9.18 -9.75 -1.31
CA LEU A 57 10.44 -9.39 -1.96
C LEU A 57 11.65 -9.92 -1.20
N VAL A 58 11.65 -9.85 0.13
CA VAL A 58 12.74 -10.43 0.94
C VAL A 58 12.75 -11.94 0.79
N ALA A 59 11.60 -12.61 0.91
CA ALA A 59 11.52 -14.07 0.80
C ALA A 59 11.99 -14.57 -0.58
N THR A 60 11.49 -13.97 -1.66
CA THR A 60 11.88 -14.32 -3.03
C THR A 60 13.31 -13.89 -3.35
N GLY A 61 13.77 -12.75 -2.82
CA GLY A 61 15.15 -12.28 -2.96
C GLY A 61 16.15 -13.25 -2.32
N VAL A 62 15.86 -13.78 -1.13
CA VAL A 62 16.67 -14.83 -0.48
C VAL A 62 16.76 -16.09 -1.34
N VAL A 63 15.66 -16.53 -1.95
CA VAL A 63 15.67 -17.68 -2.88
C VAL A 63 16.58 -17.42 -4.08
N LEU A 64 16.50 -16.22 -4.67
CA LEU A 64 17.30 -15.85 -5.85
C LEU A 64 18.78 -15.60 -5.50
N TRP A 65 19.08 -15.21 -4.26
CA TRP A 65 20.45 -14.98 -3.79
C TRP A 65 21.25 -16.28 -3.69
N PHE A 66 20.60 -17.39 -3.36
CA PHE A 66 21.25 -18.70 -3.15
C PHE A 66 20.74 -19.76 -4.15
N PRO A 67 20.97 -19.58 -5.47
CA PRO A 67 20.36 -20.45 -6.47
C PRO A 67 20.82 -21.91 -6.35
N ASP A 68 22.07 -22.18 -5.96
CA ASP A 68 22.63 -23.54 -5.97
C ASP A 68 22.01 -24.48 -4.93
N VAL A 69 21.51 -23.93 -3.82
CA VAL A 69 20.91 -24.72 -2.71
C VAL A 69 19.39 -24.74 -2.73
N MET A 70 18.76 -23.91 -3.57
CA MET A 70 17.30 -23.77 -3.62
C MET A 70 16.65 -24.74 -4.63
N PRO A 71 15.51 -25.37 -4.29
CA PRO A 71 14.79 -26.24 -5.21
C PRO A 71 14.40 -25.54 -6.52
N ARG A 72 14.48 -26.26 -7.65
CA ARG A 72 14.18 -25.69 -8.98
C ARG A 72 12.81 -25.03 -9.06
N THR A 73 11.78 -25.65 -8.49
CA THR A 73 10.41 -25.12 -8.48
C THR A 73 10.32 -23.77 -7.77
N LEU A 74 10.98 -23.64 -6.62
CA LEU A 74 11.00 -22.42 -5.82
C LEU A 74 11.75 -21.29 -6.56
N ARG A 75 12.86 -21.61 -7.21
CA ARG A 75 13.60 -20.64 -8.04
C ARG A 75 12.76 -20.11 -9.21
N LEU A 76 12.06 -21.00 -9.93
CA LEU A 76 11.20 -20.61 -11.05
C LEU A 76 10.05 -19.71 -10.58
N ALA A 77 9.43 -20.03 -9.44
CA ALA A 77 8.42 -19.17 -8.84
C ALA A 77 9.00 -17.80 -8.46
N ALA A 78 10.18 -17.76 -7.82
CA ALA A 78 10.82 -16.51 -7.41
C ALA A 78 11.23 -15.61 -8.60
N ILE A 79 11.68 -16.21 -9.72
CA ILE A 79 12.01 -15.46 -10.95
C ILE A 79 10.79 -14.71 -11.51
N LEU A 80 9.59 -15.28 -11.37
CA LEU A 80 8.36 -14.61 -11.81
C LEU A 80 7.84 -13.63 -10.75
N VAL A 81 7.77 -14.07 -9.50
CA VAL A 81 7.11 -13.33 -8.41
C VAL A 81 7.91 -12.09 -8.00
N HIS A 82 9.24 -12.19 -7.88
CA HIS A 82 10.07 -11.09 -7.40
C HIS A 82 9.95 -9.82 -8.27
N PRO A 83 10.18 -9.85 -9.59
CA PRO A 83 10.04 -8.65 -10.42
C PRO A 83 8.59 -8.18 -10.52
N ALA A 84 7.60 -9.08 -10.52
CA ALA A 84 6.19 -8.69 -10.56
C ALA A 84 5.80 -7.88 -9.32
N VAL A 85 6.20 -8.34 -8.12
CA VAL A 85 5.94 -7.63 -6.86
C VAL A 85 6.76 -6.34 -6.78
N ALA A 86 7.98 -6.31 -7.32
CA ALA A 86 8.79 -5.09 -7.37
C ALA A 86 8.11 -4.00 -8.21
N VAL A 87 7.63 -4.34 -9.41
CA VAL A 87 6.89 -3.41 -10.27
C VAL A 87 5.59 -2.95 -9.61
N LEU A 88 4.84 -3.86 -8.96
CA LEU A 88 3.63 -3.51 -8.23
C LEU A 88 3.92 -2.52 -7.09
N SER A 89 4.96 -2.77 -6.30
CA SER A 89 5.41 -1.91 -5.19
C SER A 89 5.75 -0.50 -5.68
N ILE A 90 6.59 -0.40 -6.73
CA ILE A 90 7.03 0.89 -7.29
C ILE A 90 5.84 1.66 -7.90
N GLY A 91 4.96 0.97 -8.63
CA GLY A 91 3.78 1.58 -9.23
C GLY A 91 2.81 2.11 -8.18
N ALA A 92 2.63 1.38 -7.08
CA ALA A 92 1.74 1.79 -6.00
C ALA A 92 2.21 3.07 -5.30
N GLU A 93 3.51 3.20 -5.02
CA GLU A 93 4.09 4.41 -4.43
C GLU A 93 3.95 5.62 -5.37
N SER A 94 4.27 5.43 -6.65
CA SER A 94 4.14 6.47 -7.68
C SER A 94 2.69 6.94 -7.87
N SER A 95 1.73 6.04 -7.73
CA SER A 95 0.31 6.37 -7.81
C SER A 95 -0.18 7.07 -6.54
N SER A 96 0.42 6.77 -5.39
CA SER A 96 -0.02 7.34 -4.13
C SER A 96 0.30 8.82 -4.00
N THR A 97 1.41 9.29 -4.53
CA THR A 97 1.76 10.73 -4.51
C THR A 97 0.84 11.55 -5.41
N SER A 98 0.38 10.96 -6.51
CA SER A 98 -0.48 11.63 -7.50
C SER A 98 -1.97 11.56 -7.16
N ILE A 99 -2.45 10.44 -6.62
CA ILE A 99 -3.88 10.21 -6.33
C ILE A 99 -4.17 10.54 -4.88
N TRP A 100 -3.52 9.86 -3.93
CA TRP A 100 -3.90 9.82 -2.50
C TRP A 100 -3.14 10.80 -1.60
N GLY A 101 -2.12 11.48 -2.13
CA GLY A 101 -1.26 12.41 -1.42
C GLY A 101 -1.88 13.80 -1.22
N ARG A 102 -3.07 14.05 -1.76
CA ARG A 102 -3.82 15.30 -1.56
C ARG A 102 -4.62 15.23 -0.27
N LEU A 103 -3.94 15.46 0.84
CA LEU A 103 -4.57 16.03 2.01
C LEU A 103 -3.89 17.38 2.29
N PRO A 104 -4.60 18.50 2.29
CA PRO A 104 -4.18 19.61 3.14
C PRO A 104 -4.26 19.04 4.56
N SER A 105 -3.13 18.87 5.21
CA SER A 105 -3.12 18.59 6.64
C SER A 105 -4.03 19.61 7.33
N PRO A 106 -4.99 19.23 8.19
CA PRO A 106 -5.75 20.19 9.00
C PRO A 106 -4.88 20.94 10.02
N VAL A 107 -3.55 20.78 9.96
CA VAL A 107 -2.56 21.48 10.79
C VAL A 107 -2.14 22.83 10.18
N ARG A 108 -2.84 23.33 9.16
CA ARG A 108 -2.77 24.75 8.78
C ARG A 108 -4.10 25.40 9.15
N CYS A 109 -4.04 26.24 10.19
CA CYS A 109 -5.05 27.15 10.73
C CYS A 109 -5.65 26.77 12.10
N VAL A 110 -4.83 26.71 13.17
CA VAL A 110 -5.05 27.40 14.46
C VAL A 110 -3.69 27.51 15.17
N ALA A 111 -3.31 28.75 15.49
CA ALA A 111 -2.17 29.22 16.31
C ALA A 111 -0.74 29.13 15.74
#